data_AF-A0A2D6NHQ0-F1
#
_entry.id   AF-A0A2D6NHQ0-F1
#
_cell.length_a   1.000
_cell.length_b   1.000
_cell.length_c   1.000
_cell.angle_alpha   90.00
_cell.angle_beta   90.00
_cell.angle_gamma   90.00
#
_symmetry.space_group_name_H-M   'P 1'
#
loop_
_entity.id
_entity.type
_entity.pdbx_description
1 polymer ?
#
loop_
_entity_poly.entity_id
_entity_poly.type
_entity_poly.pdbx_seq_one_letter_code
_entity_poly.pdbx_strand_id
1 'polypeptide(L)'
;MRRYRKFVNGIREKSFPEIEGAIWIIKVPFFIPGAMVFWLLPRVNLLILSTKCDKLRDYVTRGMIAHELSHFSIFQRKKCVDFWKFFFSSEEGGARRNERKTDRLAIRKGYGNELIAVKKEAMEILRGTRWEKMLDNYLTVEETRAYMKRVA
;
A
#
# COMPACT_ATOMS: atom_id res chain seq x y z
N MET A 1 4.98 -14.31 -10.52
CA MET A 1 5.43 -12.96 -10.95
C MET A 1 4.53 -12.29 -12.00
N ARG A 2 4.13 -12.97 -13.09
CA ARG A 2 3.29 -12.39 -14.17
C ARG A 2 1.99 -11.74 -13.65
N ARG A 3 1.31 -12.38 -12.71
CA ARG A 3 0.10 -11.89 -12.02
C ARG A 3 0.30 -10.48 -11.42
N TYR A 4 1.33 -10.30 -10.59
CA TYR A 4 1.60 -9.01 -9.93
C TYR A 4 2.00 -7.92 -10.92
N ARG A 5 2.80 -8.25 -11.94
CA ARG A 5 3.13 -7.29 -13.02
C ARG A 5 1.87 -6.79 -13.74
N LYS A 6 0.93 -7.69 -14.03
CA LYS A 6 -0.37 -7.32 -14.64
C LYS A 6 -1.15 -6.35 -13.75
N PHE A 7 -1.23 -6.61 -12.45
CA PHE A 7 -1.93 -5.71 -11.52
C PHE A 7 -1.23 -4.36 -11.36
N VAL A 8 0.09 -4.36 -11.15
CA VAL A 8 0.87 -3.12 -11.01
C VAL A 8 0.71 -2.25 -12.26
N ASN A 9 0.91 -2.81 -13.46
CA ASN A 9 0.79 -2.04 -14.70
C ASN A 9 -0.64 -1.55 -14.91
N GLY A 10 -1.64 -2.43 -14.76
CA GLY A 10 -3.04 -2.05 -14.98
C GLY A 10 -3.55 -1.00 -13.97
N ILE A 11 -3.16 -1.08 -12.70
CA ILE A 11 -3.52 -0.09 -11.69
C ILE A 11 -2.77 1.23 -11.95
N ARG A 12 -1.47 1.15 -12.28
CA ARG A 12 -0.66 2.34 -12.58
C ARG A 12 -1.22 3.09 -13.78
N GLU A 13 -1.44 2.43 -14.90
CA GLU A 13 -1.94 3.06 -16.13
C GLU A 13 -3.31 3.72 -15.90
N LYS A 14 -4.21 3.02 -15.20
CA LYS A 14 -5.57 3.52 -14.97
C LYS A 14 -5.63 4.65 -13.95
N SER A 15 -4.87 4.54 -12.86
CA SER A 15 -5.13 5.31 -11.65
C SER A 15 -3.93 6.08 -11.13
N PHE A 16 -2.72 5.72 -11.54
CA PHE A 16 -1.50 6.42 -11.12
C PHE A 16 -0.58 6.74 -12.32
N PRO A 17 -1.09 7.39 -13.38
CA PRO A 17 -0.28 7.74 -14.55
C PRO A 17 0.87 8.69 -14.19
N GLU A 18 0.75 9.40 -13.06
CA GLU A 18 1.80 10.29 -12.57
C GLU A 18 3.04 9.56 -12.02
N ILE A 19 2.96 8.25 -11.75
CA ILE A 19 4.13 7.50 -11.26
C ILE A 19 5.12 7.34 -12.42
N GLU A 20 6.26 8.00 -12.33
CA GLU A 20 7.35 7.88 -13.29
C GLU A 20 8.28 6.70 -12.98
N GLY A 21 8.94 6.21 -14.02
CA GLY A 21 10.01 5.22 -13.91
C GLY A 21 9.56 3.76 -13.90
N ALA A 22 10.51 2.88 -13.60
CA ALA A 22 10.27 1.44 -13.52
C ALA A 22 9.81 1.06 -12.11
N ILE A 23 8.89 0.10 -12.03
CA ILE A 23 8.49 -0.56 -10.78
C ILE A 23 9.02 -1.99 -10.82
N TRP A 24 10.08 -2.22 -10.05
CA TRP A 24 10.72 -3.52 -9.88
C TRP A 24 9.93 -4.27 -8.82
N ILE A 25 9.56 -5.52 -9.11
CA ILE A 25 8.79 -6.34 -8.17
C ILE A 25 9.67 -7.50 -7.75
N ILE A 26 9.91 -7.63 -6.45
CA ILE A 26 10.60 -8.79 -5.87
C ILE A 26 9.70 -9.50 -4.86
N LYS A 27 9.94 -10.79 -4.66
CA LYS A 27 9.27 -11.56 -3.61
C LYS A 27 10.29 -12.03 -2.59
N VAL A 28 9.96 -11.89 -1.33
CA VAL A 28 10.81 -12.31 -0.22
C VAL A 28 10.01 -13.16 0.78
N PRO A 29 10.65 -14.13 1.44
CA PRO A 29 9.98 -14.94 2.45
C PRO A 29 9.77 -14.12 3.73
N PHE A 30 8.58 -13.54 3.89
CA PHE A 30 8.15 -12.94 5.16
C PHE A 30 7.17 -13.86 5.90
N PHE A 31 7.08 -13.66 7.22
CA PHE A 31 6.20 -14.43 8.10
C PHE A 31 4.70 -14.14 7.88
N ILE A 32 4.37 -12.95 7.39
CA ILE A 32 2.98 -12.51 7.11
C ILE A 32 2.82 -12.11 5.63
N PRO A 33 1.61 -12.23 5.03
CA PRO A 33 1.28 -11.56 3.77
C PRO A 33 1.38 -10.05 3.94
N GLY A 34 1.97 -9.38 2.96
CA GLY A 34 2.19 -7.95 3.01
C GLY A 34 3.03 -7.48 1.82
N ALA A 35 3.03 -6.17 1.65
CA ALA A 35 3.87 -5.49 0.68
C ALA A 35 4.62 -4.35 1.36
N MET A 36 5.72 -3.95 0.75
CA MET A 36 6.52 -2.81 1.20
C MET A 36 7.15 -2.17 -0.03
N VAL A 37 7.24 -0.84 -0.02
CA VAL A 37 7.85 -0.09 -1.11
C VAL A 37 9.14 0.58 -0.70
N PHE A 38 10.11 0.58 -1.62
CA PHE A 38 11.32 1.37 -1.53
C PHE A 38 11.47 2.23 -2.77
N TRP A 39 11.90 3.46 -2.56
CA TRP A 39 12.28 4.36 -3.63
C TRP A 39 13.81 4.48 -3.62
N LEU A 40 14.45 3.64 -4.44
CA LEU A 40 15.90 3.42 -4.38
C LEU A 40 16.68 4.56 -5.04
N LEU A 41 16.19 5.03 -6.19
CA LEU A 41 16.78 6.10 -7.00
C LEU A 41 15.65 6.89 -7.69
N PRO A 42 15.92 8.11 -8.19
CA PRO A 42 15.00 8.77 -9.11
C PRO A 42 14.56 7.80 -10.22
N ARG A 43 13.25 7.60 -10.36
CA ARG A 43 12.62 6.69 -11.34
C ARG A 43 12.88 5.19 -11.16
N VAL A 44 13.48 4.76 -10.04
CA VAL A 44 13.61 3.33 -9.68
C VAL A 44 12.80 3.06 -8.41
N ASN A 45 11.62 2.49 -8.62
CA ASN A 45 10.69 2.12 -7.55
C ASN A 45 10.77 0.60 -7.33
N LEU A 46 10.92 0.15 -6.10
CA LEU A 46 10.96 -1.26 -5.73
C LEU A 46 9.73 -1.60 -4.89
N LEU A 47 8.93 -2.56 -5.37
CA LEU A 47 7.82 -3.18 -4.66
C LEU A 47 8.24 -4.57 -4.19
N ILE A 48 8.34 -4.73 -2.87
CA ILE A 48 8.64 -6.00 -2.21
C ILE A 48 7.32 -6.64 -1.79
N LEU A 49 7.11 -7.89 -2.18
CA LEU A 49 5.93 -8.68 -1.80
C LEU A 49 6.34 -9.89 -0.96
N SER A 50 5.57 -10.18 0.08
CA SER A 50 5.71 -11.47 0.78
C SER A 50 5.38 -12.63 -0.16
N THR A 51 6.12 -13.73 -0.06
CA THR A 51 5.77 -14.97 -0.77
C THR A 51 4.36 -15.45 -0.45
N LYS A 52 3.88 -15.19 0.78
CA LYS A 52 2.54 -15.54 1.25
C LYS A 52 1.41 -14.79 0.53
N CYS A 53 1.69 -13.68 -0.17
CA CYS A 53 0.69 -12.95 -0.96
C CYS A 53 0.09 -13.78 -2.10
N ASP A 54 0.72 -14.89 -2.51
CA ASP A 54 0.16 -15.75 -3.56
C ASP A 54 -1.17 -16.38 -3.16
N LYS A 55 -1.39 -16.55 -1.85
CA LYS A 55 -2.63 -17.11 -1.29
C LYS A 55 -3.76 -16.09 -1.23
N LEU A 56 -3.47 -14.80 -1.39
CA LEU A 56 -4.48 -13.76 -1.34
C LEU A 56 -5.33 -13.77 -2.61
N ARG A 57 -6.61 -13.47 -2.45
CA ARG A 57 -7.55 -13.26 -3.56
C ARG A 57 -7.10 -12.07 -4.41
N ASP A 58 -7.34 -12.14 -5.72
CA ASP A 58 -7.00 -11.07 -6.67
C ASP A 58 -7.51 -9.70 -6.23
N TYR A 59 -8.75 -9.67 -5.73
CA TYR A 59 -9.38 -8.46 -5.24
C TYR A 59 -8.62 -7.81 -4.06
N VAL A 60 -8.17 -8.63 -3.09
CA VAL A 60 -7.34 -8.20 -1.97
C VAL A 60 -5.96 -7.75 -2.46
N THR A 61 -5.34 -8.53 -3.35
CA THR A 61 -4.04 -8.19 -3.94
C THR A 61 -4.06 -6.84 -4.67
N ARG A 62 -5.14 -6.54 -5.40
CA ARG A 62 -5.31 -5.26 -6.09
C ARG A 62 -5.41 -4.09 -5.10
N GLY A 63 -6.15 -4.25 -4.00
CA GLY A 63 -6.22 -3.24 -2.94
C GLY A 63 -4.86 -2.97 -2.31
N MET A 64 -4.12 -4.03 -1.99
CA MET A 64 -2.76 -3.93 -1.44
C MET A 64 -1.84 -3.21 -2.42
N ILE A 65 -1.84 -3.58 -3.70
CA ILE A 65 -1.01 -2.90 -4.71
C ILE A 65 -1.42 -1.43 -4.88
N ALA A 66 -2.72 -1.11 -4.87
CA ALA A 66 -3.18 0.28 -4.97
C ALA A 66 -2.72 1.15 -3.78
N HIS A 67 -2.66 0.55 -2.58
CA HIS A 67 -2.05 1.17 -1.40
C HIS A 67 -0.56 1.46 -1.63
N GLU A 68 0.22 0.46 -2.04
CA GLU A 68 1.65 0.63 -2.30
C GLU A 68 1.96 1.64 -3.41
N LEU A 69 1.18 1.65 -4.49
CA LEU A 69 1.32 2.65 -5.55
C LEU A 69 0.98 4.07 -5.06
N SER A 70 0.08 4.19 -4.09
CA SER A 70 -0.22 5.47 -3.46
C SER A 70 0.98 6.03 -2.70
N HIS A 71 1.80 5.17 -2.07
CA HIS A 71 3.08 5.60 -1.51
C HIS A 71 4.01 6.19 -2.57
N PHE A 72 4.22 5.51 -3.70
CA PHE A 72 5.05 6.04 -4.79
C PHE A 72 4.55 7.40 -5.31
N SER A 73 3.24 7.53 -5.53
CA SER A 73 2.65 8.82 -5.97
C SER A 73 2.90 9.93 -4.95
N ILE A 74 2.79 9.64 -3.64
CA ILE A 74 3.06 10.62 -2.58
C ILE A 74 4.56 11.00 -2.55
N PHE A 75 5.46 10.02 -2.63
CA PHE A 75 6.89 10.25 -2.55
C PHE A 75 7.43 11.04 -3.74
N GLN A 76 6.98 10.72 -4.96
CA GLN A 76 7.40 11.45 -6.15
C GLN A 76 6.92 12.92 -6.13
N ARG A 77 5.73 13.19 -5.60
CA ARG A 77 5.22 14.58 -5.46
C ARG A 77 6.01 15.41 -4.43
N LYS A 78 6.56 14.79 -3.39
CA LYS A 78 7.21 15.49 -2.27
C LYS A 78 8.71 15.76 -2.45
N LYS A 79 9.31 15.26 -3.54
CA LYS A 79 10.78 15.22 -3.77
C LYS A 79 11.48 14.35 -2.70
N CYS A 80 12.54 13.67 -3.13
CA CYS A 80 13.33 12.61 -2.45
C CYS A 80 13.44 12.66 -0.91
N VAL A 81 13.62 13.85 -0.34
CA VAL A 81 14.05 14.05 1.05
C VAL A 81 13.02 13.54 2.06
N ASP A 82 11.73 13.59 1.72
CA ASP A 82 10.66 13.12 2.62
C ASP A 82 10.55 11.58 2.68
N PHE A 83 11.06 10.85 1.67
CA PHE A 83 11.06 9.38 1.66
C PHE A 83 12.08 8.81 2.67
N TRP A 84 13.28 9.38 2.72
CA TRP A 84 14.28 8.96 3.70
C TRP A 84 13.91 9.42 5.11
N LYS A 85 13.32 10.60 5.26
CA LYS A 85 12.68 10.99 6.53
C LYS A 85 11.61 9.99 6.95
N PHE A 86 10.80 9.44 6.03
CA PHE A 86 9.82 8.39 6.35
C PHE A 86 10.45 7.10 6.90
N PHE A 87 11.58 6.65 6.33
CA PHE A 87 12.27 5.44 6.81
C PHE A 87 13.05 5.66 8.11
N PHE A 88 13.55 6.88 8.33
CA PHE A 88 14.39 7.21 9.49
C PHE A 88 13.67 7.97 10.61
N SER A 89 12.46 8.51 10.38
CA SER A 89 11.65 9.13 11.42
C SER A 89 10.91 8.04 12.18
N SER A 90 11.45 7.67 13.34
CA SER A 90 10.89 6.68 14.25
C SER A 90 9.72 7.20 15.10
N GLU A 91 9.15 8.36 14.79
CA GLU A 91 8.00 8.86 15.53
C GLU A 91 6.74 8.05 15.19
N GLU A 92 6.18 7.33 16.17
CA GLU A 92 4.98 6.50 16.03
C GLU A 92 3.79 7.23 15.36
N GLY A 93 3.68 8.55 15.57
CA GLY A 93 2.66 9.39 14.94
C GLY A 93 2.88 9.68 13.45
N GLY A 94 4.13 9.65 12.98
CA GLY A 94 4.51 9.89 11.59
C GLY A 94 4.10 8.75 10.67
N ALA A 95 4.38 7.51 11.08
CA ALA A 95 3.99 6.30 10.35
C ALA A 95 2.47 6.22 10.17
N ARG A 96 1.71 6.35 11.28
CA ARG A 96 0.23 6.34 11.25
C ARG A 96 -0.36 7.43 10.36
N ARG A 97 0.17 8.65 10.41
CA ARG A 97 -0.31 9.75 9.56
C ARG A 97 -0.09 9.46 8.08
N ASN A 98 1.05 8.86 7.74
CA ASN A 98 1.40 8.52 6.36
C ASN A 98 0.55 7.36 5.83
N GLU A 99 0.43 6.27 6.57
CA GLU A 99 -0.43 5.13 6.17
C GLU A 99 -1.88 5.55 5.96
N ARG A 100 -2.45 6.35 6.88
CA ARG A 100 -3.81 6.90 6.72
C ARG A 100 -3.92 7.85 5.54
N LYS A 101 -2.85 8.59 5.19
CA LYS A 101 -2.82 9.44 3.99
C LYS A 101 -2.77 8.60 2.72
N THR A 102 -2.01 7.50 2.72
CA THR A 102 -1.94 6.53 1.64
C THR A 102 -3.31 5.88 1.41
N ASP A 103 -3.96 5.38 2.46
CA ASP A 103 -5.32 4.82 2.40
C ASP A 103 -6.30 5.81 1.72
N ARG A 104 -6.30 7.08 2.17
CA ARG A 104 -7.16 8.13 1.59
C ARG A 104 -6.84 8.40 0.12
N LEU A 105 -5.58 8.32 -0.29
CA LEU A 105 -5.24 8.48 -1.71
C LEU A 105 -5.75 7.30 -2.52
N ALA A 106 -5.51 6.06 -2.09
CA ALA A 106 -6.03 4.87 -2.76
C ALA A 106 -7.56 4.88 -2.88
N ILE A 107 -8.28 5.33 -1.85
CA ILE A 107 -9.75 5.53 -1.91
C ILE A 107 -10.11 6.55 -3.00
N ARG A 108 -9.47 7.72 -3.02
CA ARG A 108 -9.72 8.75 -4.07
C ARG A 108 -9.38 8.28 -5.49
N LYS A 109 -8.51 7.27 -5.61
CA LYS A 109 -8.15 6.65 -6.89
C LYS A 109 -9.10 5.50 -7.29
N GLY A 110 -10.15 5.25 -6.50
CA GLY A 110 -11.22 4.32 -6.82
C GLY A 110 -11.08 2.91 -6.21
N TYR A 111 -10.14 2.70 -5.27
CA TYR A 111 -9.86 1.37 -4.69
C TYR A 111 -10.39 1.19 -3.26
N GLY A 112 -11.40 1.96 -2.85
CA GLY A 112 -11.91 1.93 -1.49
C GLY A 112 -12.50 0.58 -1.07
N ASN A 113 -13.22 -0.10 -1.97
CA ASN A 113 -13.80 -1.41 -1.67
C ASN A 113 -12.72 -2.51 -1.59
N GLU A 114 -11.70 -2.45 -2.44
CA GLU A 114 -10.54 -3.34 -2.38
C GLU A 114 -9.77 -3.14 -1.08
N LEU A 115 -9.58 -1.90 -0.64
CA LEU A 115 -8.96 -1.57 0.65
C LEU A 115 -9.73 -2.13 1.84
N ILE A 116 -11.07 -2.09 1.81
CA ILE A 116 -11.90 -2.74 2.84
C ILE A 116 -11.61 -4.24 2.89
N ALA A 117 -11.48 -4.90 1.74
CA ALA A 117 -11.16 -6.33 1.69
C ALA A 117 -9.76 -6.62 2.24
N VAL A 118 -8.76 -5.78 1.91
CA VAL A 118 -7.41 -5.87 2.50
C VAL A 118 -7.47 -5.78 4.02
N LYS A 119 -8.20 -4.81 4.56
CA LYS A 119 -8.31 -4.60 6.02
C LYS A 119 -8.97 -5.77 6.72
N LYS A 120 -10.04 -6.33 6.15
CA LYS A 120 -10.70 -7.53 6.69
C LYS A 120 -9.76 -8.74 6.72
N GLU A 121 -9.09 -8.98 5.60
CA GLU A 121 -8.13 -10.09 5.51
C GLU A 121 -6.96 -9.90 6.48
N ALA A 122 -6.45 -8.68 6.61
CA ALA A 122 -5.36 -8.36 7.56
C ALA A 122 -5.80 -8.54 9.02
N MET A 123 -7.03 -8.14 9.38
CA MET A 123 -7.59 -8.41 10.71
C MET A 123 -7.63 -9.92 11.00
N GLU A 124 -8.10 -10.73 10.06
CA GLU A 124 -8.18 -12.18 10.24
C GLU A 124 -6.79 -12.83 10.38
N ILE A 125 -5.82 -12.41 9.57
CA ILE A 125 -4.47 -12.98 9.57
C ILE A 125 -3.66 -12.55 10.79
N LEU A 126 -3.80 -11.30 11.24
CA LEU A 126 -2.95 -10.73 12.29
C LEU A 126 -3.53 -10.84 13.68
N ARG A 127 -4.80 -11.21 13.84
CA ARG A 127 -5.46 -11.36 15.15
C ARG A 127 -4.68 -12.29 16.07
N GLY A 128 -4.38 -11.82 17.28
CA GLY A 128 -3.63 -12.58 18.28
C GLY A 128 -2.13 -12.72 17.99
N THR A 129 -1.64 -12.08 16.92
CA THR A 129 -0.20 -12.04 16.62
C THR A 129 0.43 -10.78 17.17
N ARG A 130 1.75 -10.78 17.37
CA ARG A 130 2.50 -9.57 17.77
C ARG A 130 2.35 -8.39 16.79
N TRP A 131 1.90 -8.65 15.56
CA TRP A 131 1.75 -7.67 14.49
C TRP A 131 0.36 -7.03 14.45
N GLU A 132 -0.59 -7.46 15.29
CA GLU A 132 -1.96 -6.94 15.32
C GLU A 132 -1.99 -5.41 15.51
N LYS A 133 -1.10 -4.87 16.35
CA LYS A 133 -0.96 -3.41 16.58
C LYS A 133 -0.61 -2.60 15.32
N MET A 134 -0.07 -3.23 14.27
CA MET A 134 0.18 -2.52 13.01
C MET A 134 -1.11 -2.02 12.38
N LEU A 135 -2.25 -2.66 12.65
CA LEU A 135 -3.55 -2.27 12.09
C LEU A 135 -3.98 -0.85 12.53
N ASP A 136 -3.52 -0.38 13.70
CA ASP A 136 -3.83 0.95 14.23
C ASP A 136 -3.26 2.09 13.38
N ASN A 137 -2.23 1.78 12.57
CA ASN A 137 -1.62 2.75 11.67
C ASN A 137 -2.50 3.10 10.47
N TYR A 138 -3.50 2.29 10.15
CA TYR A 138 -4.33 2.44 8.96
C TYR A 138 -5.70 3.06 9.28
N LEU A 139 -6.49 3.37 8.25
CA LEU A 139 -7.93 3.58 8.44
C LEU A 139 -8.61 2.27 8.82
N THR A 140 -9.62 2.31 9.69
CA THR A 140 -10.49 1.16 9.92
C THR A 140 -11.44 0.94 8.74
N VAL A 141 -12.21 -0.16 8.74
CA VAL A 141 -13.24 -0.42 7.73
C VAL A 141 -14.31 0.68 7.75
N GLU A 142 -14.72 1.12 8.94
CA GLU A 142 -15.72 2.15 9.18
C GLU A 142 -15.22 3.50 8.67
N GLU A 143 -13.98 3.86 9.02
CA GLU A 143 -13.35 5.10 8.55
C GLU A 143 -13.17 5.10 7.03
N THR A 144 -12.84 3.95 6.45
CA THR A 144 -12.73 3.79 4.98
C THR A 144 -14.08 4.05 4.32
N ARG A 145 -15.16 3.42 4.81
CA ARG A 145 -16.53 3.63 4.30
C ARG A 145 -16.99 5.07 4.47
N ALA A 146 -16.74 5.66 5.63
CA ALA A 146 -17.10 7.06 5.90
C ALA A 146 -16.34 8.00 4.95
N TYR A 147 -15.06 7.76 4.71
CA TYR A 147 -14.28 8.56 3.78
C TYR A 147 -14.73 8.37 2.33
N MET A 148 -15.05 7.14 1.91
CA MET A 148 -15.61 6.87 0.58
C MET A 148 -16.89 7.67 0.33
N LYS A 149 -17.82 7.71 1.29
CA LYS A 149 -19.05 8.51 1.17
C LYS A 149 -18.80 10.02 1.06
N ARG A 150 -17.68 10.50 1.61
CA ARG A 150 -17.32 11.93 1.57
C ARG A 150 -16.69 12.36 0.25
N VAL A 151 -16.07 11.42 -0.48
CA VAL A 151 -15.34 11.71 -1.73
C VAL A 151 -16.00 11.14 -2.98
N ALA A 152 -17.12 10.44 -2.82
CA ALA A 152 -18.02 10.02 -3.89
C ALA A 152 -18.89 11.20 -4.32
#